data_AF-W2ZY26-F1
#
_entry.id   AF-W2ZY26-F1
#
_cell.length_a   1.000
_cell.length_b   1.000
_cell.length_c   1.000
_cell.angle_alpha   90.00
_cell.angle_beta   90.00
_cell.angle_gamma   90.00
#
_symmetry.space_group_name_H-M   'P 1'
#
loop_
_entity.id
_entity.type
_entity.pdbx_description
1 polymer ?
#
loop_
_entity_poly.entity_id
_entity_poly.type
_entity_poly.pdbx_seq_one_letter_code
_entity_poly.pdbx_strand_id
1 'polypeptide(L)'
;MSHLATNHPGFRETYEESQQSFGQSLEAHGFVDQRTMENFKWMEWVIARNMALSEVDDPMTRALAAIKPVSSKTLVKYMRHVASKVGSRISTDMGNQFGHMFDRWTSGIYHFIAIYAVFTKEGALHEVLLA
;
A
#
# COMPACT_ATOMS: atom_id res chain seq x y z
N MET A 1 24.78 1.07 13.92
CA MET A 1 23.66 0.83 14.87
C MET A 1 23.34 2.16 15.56
N SER A 2 23.00 3.18 14.78
CA SER A 2 21.66 3.69 14.42
C SER A 2 21.00 4.50 15.54
N HIS A 3 20.96 5.82 15.32
CA HIS A 3 20.37 6.91 16.13
C HIS A 3 18.97 6.61 16.68
N LEU A 4 18.25 5.70 16.05
CA LEU A 4 16.91 5.23 16.45
C LEU A 4 16.91 4.53 17.82
N ALA A 5 17.95 3.78 18.16
CA ALA A 5 18.02 3.07 19.44
C ALA A 5 18.28 4.02 20.64
N THR A 6 18.86 5.19 20.39
CA THR A 6 19.27 6.13 21.44
C THR A 6 18.15 7.11 21.81
N ASN A 7 17.34 7.52 20.83
CA ASN A 7 16.35 8.60 21.03
C ASN A 7 14.89 8.11 21.14
N HIS A 8 14.62 6.85 20.82
CA HIS A 8 13.27 6.28 20.90
C HIS A 8 13.27 4.90 21.58
N PRO A 9 13.26 4.88 22.94
CA PRO A 9 13.02 3.65 23.68
C PRO A 9 11.64 3.10 23.28
N GLY A 10 11.59 1.88 22.72
CA GLY A 10 10.35 1.26 22.21
C GLY A 10 10.19 1.23 20.69
N PHE A 11 11.14 1.77 19.91
CA PHE A 11 11.10 1.68 18.43
C PHE A 11 11.01 0.24 17.92
N ARG A 12 11.62 -0.72 18.62
CA ARG A 12 11.55 -2.14 18.25
C ARG A 12 10.15 -2.72 18.42
N GLU A 13 9.45 -2.44 19.53
CA GLU A 13 8.11 -2.95 19.78
C GLU A 13 7.10 -2.33 18.80
N THR A 14 7.18 -1.02 18.56
CA THR A 14 6.34 -0.34 17.56
C THR A 14 6.60 -0.81 16.13
N TYR A 15 7.85 -1.11 15.78
CA TYR A 15 8.19 -1.75 14.50
C TYR A 15 7.61 -3.17 14.44
N GLU A 16 7.79 -3.99 15.47
CA GLU A 16 7.27 -5.37 15.53
C GLU A 16 5.73 -5.44 15.51
N GLU A 17 5.02 -4.52 16.18
CA GLU A 17 3.55 -4.36 16.11
C GLU A 17 3.09 -3.93 14.72
N SER A 18 3.80 -3.00 14.08
CA SER A 18 3.51 -2.58 12.70
C SER A 18 3.67 -3.75 11.71
N GLN A 19 4.63 -4.64 11.95
CA GLN A 19 4.84 -5.85 11.14
C GLN A 19 3.76 -6.90 11.40
N GLN A 20 3.22 -7.00 12.63
CA GLN A 20 2.10 -7.91 12.95
C GLN A 20 0.79 -7.48 12.29
N SER A 21 0.58 -6.18 12.08
CA SER A 21 -0.60 -5.66 11.35
C SER A 21 -0.50 -5.84 9.84
N PHE A 22 0.72 -5.93 9.29
CA PHE A 22 1.00 -5.97 7.84
C PHE A 22 0.56 -7.28 7.14
N GLY A 23 -0.05 -8.23 7.85
CA GLY A 23 -0.42 -9.54 7.33
C GLY A 23 -1.83 -10.02 7.65
N GLN A 24 -2.72 -9.17 8.18
CA GLN A 24 -4.09 -9.59 8.43
C GLN A 24 -4.86 -9.79 7.11
N SER A 25 -5.25 -11.03 6.83
CA SER A 25 -6.18 -11.39 5.75
C SER A 25 -7.41 -10.47 5.79
N LEU A 26 -7.95 -10.10 4.62
CA LEU A 26 -9.16 -9.29 4.53
C LEU A 26 -10.35 -9.92 5.32
N GLU A 27 -10.32 -11.24 5.54
CA GLU A 27 -11.25 -11.98 6.43
C GLU A 27 -11.27 -11.48 7.88
N ALA A 28 -10.18 -10.88 8.37
CA ALA A 28 -10.12 -10.28 9.71
C ALA A 28 -11.10 -9.11 9.88
N HIS A 29 -11.68 -8.60 8.78
CA HIS A 29 -12.59 -7.45 8.75
C HIS A 29 -14.07 -7.84 8.51
N GLY A 30 -14.42 -9.13 8.55
CA GLY A 30 -15.80 -9.63 8.40
C GLY A 30 -15.96 -10.69 7.30
N PHE A 31 -17.20 -11.01 6.93
CA PHE A 31 -17.45 -11.92 5.81
C PHE A 31 -17.14 -11.22 4.48
N VAL A 32 -16.03 -11.61 3.87
CA VAL A 32 -15.59 -11.14 2.56
C VAL A 32 -15.79 -12.27 1.57
N ASP A 33 -16.46 -12.01 0.46
CA ASP A 33 -16.70 -13.05 -0.52
C ASP A 33 -15.38 -13.50 -1.19
N GLN A 34 -15.35 -14.75 -1.62
CA GLN A 34 -14.17 -15.37 -2.24
C GLN A 34 -13.63 -14.56 -3.42
N ARG A 35 -14.51 -13.96 -4.24
CA ARG A 35 -14.08 -13.21 -5.42
C ARG A 35 -13.38 -11.92 -5.03
N THR A 36 -13.86 -11.23 -4.00
CA THR A 36 -13.19 -10.05 -3.45
C THR A 36 -11.80 -10.40 -2.94
N MET A 37 -11.65 -11.52 -2.22
CA MET A 37 -10.35 -12.01 -1.75
C MET A 37 -9.38 -12.32 -2.90
N GLU A 38 -9.84 -12.99 -3.95
CA GLU A 38 -9.03 -13.30 -5.15
C GLU A 38 -8.53 -12.03 -5.85
N ASN A 39 -9.40 -11.02 -5.99
CA ASN A 39 -9.01 -9.74 -6.59
C ASN A 39 -7.97 -9.01 -5.71
N PHE A 40 -8.12 -9.06 -4.38
CA PHE A 40 -7.14 -8.50 -3.46
C PHE A 40 -5.78 -9.19 -3.59
N LYS A 41 -5.74 -10.53 -3.65
CA LYS A 41 -4.50 -11.29 -3.84
C LYS A 41 -3.79 -10.95 -5.15
N TRP A 42 -4.53 -10.73 -6.24
CA TRP A 42 -3.94 -10.25 -7.49
C TRP A 42 -3.35 -8.83 -7.37
N MET A 43 -4.01 -7.93 -6.63
CA MET A 43 -3.45 -6.59 -6.36
C MET A 43 -2.20 -6.66 -5.51
N GLU A 44 -2.24 -7.43 -4.43
CA GLU A 44 -1.10 -7.69 -3.54
C GLU A 44 0.08 -8.26 -4.31
N TRP A 45 -0.14 -9.27 -5.16
CA TRP A 45 0.90 -9.85 -6.01
C TRP A 45 1.62 -8.81 -6.86
N VAL A 46 0.85 -7.98 -7.57
CA VAL A 46 1.42 -6.96 -8.48
C VAL A 46 2.18 -5.90 -7.69
N ILE A 47 1.60 -5.40 -6.60
CA ILE A 47 2.17 -4.31 -5.80
C ILE A 47 3.39 -4.78 -5.01
N ALA A 48 3.24 -5.85 -4.21
CA ALA A 48 4.28 -6.30 -3.27
C ALA A 48 5.52 -6.85 -4.00
N ARG A 49 5.35 -7.44 -5.19
CA ARG A 49 6.46 -7.95 -5.99
C ARG A 49 6.92 -6.99 -7.09
N ASN A 50 6.31 -5.81 -7.21
CA ASN A 50 6.59 -4.83 -8.26
C ASN A 50 6.53 -5.46 -9.68
N MET A 51 5.50 -6.27 -9.94
CA MET A 51 5.32 -6.90 -11.25
C MET A 51 4.64 -5.96 -12.24
N ALA A 52 4.84 -6.18 -13.53
CA ALA A 52 4.06 -5.49 -14.55
C ALA A 52 2.57 -5.85 -14.42
N LEU A 53 1.67 -4.89 -14.67
CA LEU A 53 0.22 -5.16 -14.65
C LEU A 53 -0.21 -6.20 -15.69
N SER A 54 0.55 -6.38 -16.77
CA SER A 54 0.32 -7.42 -17.78
C SER A 54 0.58 -8.83 -17.26
N GLU A 55 1.28 -8.98 -16.14
CA GLU A 55 1.60 -10.27 -15.54
C GLU A 55 0.34 -11.08 -15.20
N VAL A 56 -0.75 -10.42 -14.82
CA VAL A 56 -2.02 -11.10 -14.50
C VAL A 56 -2.76 -11.58 -15.74
N ASP A 57 -2.34 -11.14 -16.93
CA ASP A 57 -2.82 -11.64 -18.22
C ASP A 57 -1.94 -12.76 -18.79
N ASP A 58 -0.74 -12.98 -18.24
CA ASP A 58 0.18 -14.00 -18.73
C ASP A 58 -0.40 -15.42 -18.53
N PRO A 59 -0.41 -16.27 -19.58
CA PRO A 59 -0.95 -17.62 -19.49
C PRO A 59 -0.24 -18.53 -18.48
N MET A 60 1.09 -18.41 -18.36
CA MET A 60 1.88 -19.24 -17.44
C MET A 60 1.60 -18.81 -15.99
N THR A 61 1.59 -17.51 -15.72
CA THR A 61 1.23 -16.97 -14.41
C THR A 61 -0.18 -17.36 -14.00
N ARG A 62 -1.15 -17.34 -14.93
CA ARG A 62 -2.52 -17.82 -14.65
C ARG A 62 -2.58 -19.32 -14.37
N ALA A 63 -1.78 -20.12 -15.08
CA ALA A 63 -1.76 -21.57 -14.89
C ALA A 63 -1.13 -21.96 -13.54
N LEU A 64 -0.15 -21.20 -13.08
CA LEU A 64 0.53 -21.43 -11.80
C LEU A 64 -0.16 -20.76 -10.62
N ALA A 65 -0.86 -19.64 -10.84
CA ALA A 65 -1.62 -18.96 -9.80
C ALA A 65 -2.85 -19.81 -9.44
N ALA A 66 -2.88 -20.34 -8.22
CA ALA A 66 -4.06 -20.97 -7.63
C ALA A 66 -5.14 -19.92 -7.24
N ILE A 67 -5.38 -18.94 -8.11
CA ILE A 67 -6.28 -17.80 -7.91
C ILE A 67 -7.10 -17.63 -9.19
N LYS A 68 -8.42 -17.45 -9.07
CA LYS A 68 -9.28 -17.26 -10.24
C LYS A 68 -8.78 -16.06 -11.07
N PRO A 69 -8.61 -16.20 -12.40
CA PRO A 69 -8.05 -15.14 -13.23
C PRO A 69 -8.81 -13.81 -13.16
N VAL A 70 -8.05 -12.74 -13.36
CA VAL A 70 -8.54 -11.37 -13.59
C VAL A 70 -7.77 -10.79 -14.77
N SER A 71 -8.40 -9.91 -15.55
CA SER A 71 -7.68 -9.18 -16.59
C SER A 71 -6.97 -7.97 -16.00
N SER A 72 -5.85 -7.54 -16.60
CA SER A 72 -5.16 -6.31 -16.18
C SER A 72 -6.10 -5.10 -16.15
N LYS A 73 -6.97 -4.96 -17.16
CA LYS A 73 -7.97 -3.88 -17.24
C LYS A 73 -8.90 -3.86 -16.04
N THR A 74 -9.41 -5.04 -15.64
CA THR A 74 -10.30 -5.16 -14.48
C THR A 74 -9.54 -4.94 -13.18
N LEU A 75 -8.32 -5.46 -13.06
CA LEU A 75 -7.46 -5.25 -11.89
C LEU A 75 -7.17 -3.76 -11.67
N VAL A 76 -6.78 -3.04 -12.73
CA VAL A 76 -6.56 -1.58 -12.68
C VAL A 76 -7.82 -0.83 -12.24
N LYS A 77 -9.01 -1.25 -12.71
CA LYS A 77 -10.28 -0.67 -12.26
C LYS A 77 -10.45 -0.85 -10.75
N TYR A 78 -10.20 -2.05 -10.22
CA TYR A 78 -10.28 -2.29 -8.78
C TYR A 78 -9.22 -1.52 -7.99
N MET A 79 -7.96 -1.48 -8.47
CA MET A 79 -6.89 -0.70 -7.84
C MET A 79 -7.27 0.78 -7.74
N ARG A 80 -7.90 1.37 -8.76
CA ARG A 80 -8.42 2.75 -8.70
C ARG A 80 -9.50 2.93 -7.65
N HIS A 81 -10.42 1.97 -7.53
CA HIS A 81 -11.45 2.02 -6.48
C HIS A 81 -10.83 1.91 -5.07
N VAL A 82 -9.85 1.03 -4.89
CA VAL A 82 -9.10 0.91 -3.63
C VAL A 82 -8.36 2.20 -3.34
N ALA A 83 -7.61 2.75 -4.30
CA ALA A 83 -6.88 4.00 -4.14
C ALA A 83 -7.80 5.16 -3.75
N SER A 84 -8.99 5.25 -4.36
CA SER A 84 -10.00 6.24 -3.97
C SER A 84 -10.47 6.08 -2.53
N LYS A 85 -10.77 4.84 -2.09
CA LYS A 85 -11.23 4.57 -0.72
C LYS A 85 -10.14 4.78 0.33
N VAL A 86 -8.92 4.33 0.03
CA VAL A 86 -7.74 4.56 0.87
C VAL A 86 -7.44 6.06 0.96
N GLY A 87 -7.52 6.79 -0.16
CA GLY A 87 -7.37 8.25 -0.18
C GLY A 87 -8.40 8.98 0.69
N SER A 88 -9.67 8.57 0.65
CA SER A 88 -10.69 9.12 1.57
C SER A 88 -10.35 8.84 3.03
N ARG A 89 -9.85 7.65 3.36
CA ARG A 89 -9.43 7.32 4.72
C ARG A 89 -8.22 8.14 5.17
N ILE A 90 -7.21 8.30 4.30
CA ILE A 90 -6.04 9.16 4.55
C ILE A 90 -6.48 10.59 4.81
N SER A 91 -7.39 11.14 3.99
CA SER A 91 -7.91 12.50 4.17
C SER A 91 -8.59 12.69 5.52
N THR A 92 -9.36 11.71 5.99
CA THR A 92 -9.98 11.76 7.33
C THR A 92 -8.93 11.70 8.42
N ASP A 93 -7.95 10.80 8.30
CA ASP A 93 -6.90 10.60 9.29
C ASP A 93 -5.95 11.80 9.40
N MET A 94 -5.68 12.48 8.29
CA MET A 94 -4.82 13.66 8.18
C MET A 94 -5.47 14.93 8.75
N GLY A 95 -6.80 15.06 8.63
CA GLY A 95 -7.52 16.25 9.05
C GLY A 95 -7.02 17.53 8.36
N ASN A 96 -7.04 18.65 9.09
CA ASN A 96 -6.68 19.98 8.55
C ASN A 96 -5.26 20.43 8.92
N GLN A 97 -4.51 19.63 9.68
CA GLN A 97 -3.16 19.99 10.16
C GLN A 97 -2.14 18.96 9.68
N PHE A 98 -1.48 19.27 8.57
CA PHE A 98 -0.50 18.40 7.95
C PHE A 98 0.54 19.20 7.17
N GLY A 99 1.72 18.61 7.01
CA GLY A 99 2.77 19.08 6.12
C GLY A 99 2.79 18.32 4.81
N HIS A 100 3.33 18.93 3.77
CA HIS A 100 3.68 18.25 2.53
C HIS A 100 5.19 18.05 2.49
N MET A 101 5.63 16.82 2.28
CA MET A 101 7.02 16.50 1.98
C MET A 101 7.15 16.14 0.50
N PHE A 102 8.18 16.68 -0.14
CA PHE A 102 8.47 16.43 -1.54
C PHE A 102 9.77 15.64 -1.64
N ASP A 103 9.70 14.44 -2.20
CA ASP A 103 10.90 13.69 -2.59
C ASP A 103 11.07 13.76 -4.10
N ARG A 104 12.26 14.11 -4.58
CA ARG A 104 12.52 14.36 -6.00
C ARG A 104 13.65 13.47 -6.47
N TRP A 105 13.45 12.82 -7.62
CA TRP A 105 14.50 12.06 -8.27
C TRP A 105 14.45 12.24 -9.79
N THR A 106 15.54 11.86 -10.45
CA THR A 106 15.65 11.86 -11.91
C THR A 106 16.06 10.47 -12.37
N SER A 107 15.39 9.97 -13.42
CA SER A 107 15.76 8.73 -14.09
C SER A 107 15.84 8.98 -15.59
N GLY A 108 17.07 9.03 -16.13
CA GLY A 108 17.31 9.43 -17.52
C GLY A 108 16.85 10.86 -17.78
N ILE A 109 15.90 11.04 -18.69
CA ILE A 109 15.30 12.34 -19.04
C ILE A 109 14.04 12.67 -18.24
N TYR A 110 13.58 11.76 -17.38
CA TYR A 110 12.36 11.92 -16.62
C TYR A 110 12.67 12.46 -15.23
N HIS A 111 11.96 13.51 -14.83
CA HIS A 111 11.99 14.09 -13.50
C HIS A 111 10.72 13.70 -12.76
N PHE A 112 10.87 13.18 -11.55
CA PHE A 112 9.78 12.71 -10.73
C PHE A 112 9.77 13.46 -9.40
N ILE A 113 8.56 13.63 -8.87
CA ILE A 113 8.32 14.20 -7.56
C ILE A 113 7.27 13.32 -6.90
N ALA A 114 7.62 12.68 -5.79
CA ALA A 114 6.66 12.06 -4.88
C ALA A 114 6.20 13.10 -3.86
N ILE A 115 4.90 13.14 -3.62
CA ILE A 115 4.28 14.05 -2.65
C ILE A 115 3.76 13.21 -1.48
N TYR A 116 4.25 13.49 -0.29
CA TYR A 116 3.82 12.84 0.94
C TYR A 116 3.04 13.81 1.83
N ALA A 117 1.99 13.33 2.46
CA ALA A 117 1.38 13.95 3.63
C ALA A 117 2.14 13.53 4.89
N VAL A 118 2.48 14.49 5.74
CA VAL A 118 3.09 14.25 7.05
C VAL A 118 2.20 14.87 8.12
N PHE A 119 1.67 14.06 9.03
CA PHE A 119 0.73 14.53 10.06
C PHE A 119 0.87 13.72 11.34
N THR A 120 0.36 14.25 12.45
CA THR A 120 0.30 13.52 13.72
C THR A 120 -1.13 13.05 13.98
N LYS A 121 -1.31 11.77 14.28
CA LYS A 121 -2.57 11.19 14.70
C LYS A 121 -2.34 10.40 15.98
N GLU A 122 -3.12 10.66 17.02
CA GLU A 122 -3.03 9.94 18.31
C GLU A 122 -1.61 9.95 18.91
N GLY A 123 -0.85 11.04 18.68
CA GLY A 123 0.53 11.19 19.17
C GLY A 123 1.59 10.48 18.32
N ALA A 124 1.20 9.76 17.27
CA ALA A 124 2.12 9.12 16.32
C ALA A 124 2.27 9.96 15.05
N LEU A 125 3.52 10.07 14.55
CA LEU A 125 3.82 10.68 13.26
C LEU A 125 3.49 9.69 12.14
N HIS A 126 2.72 10.15 11.16
CA HIS A 126 2.38 9.41 9.95
C HIS A 126 2.96 10.11 8.72
N GLU A 127 3.50 9.31 7.82
CA GLU A 127 3.96 9.72 6.50
C GLU A 127 3.27 8.85 5.45
N VAL A 128 2.55 9.48 4.51
CA VAL A 128 1.72 8.77 3.53
C VAL A 128 1.90 9.36 2.15
N LEU A 129 2.18 8.52 1.15
CA LEU A 129 2.30 8.92 -0.25
C LEU A 129 0.94 9.32 -0.83
N LEU A 130 0.87 10.50 -1.45
CA LEU A 130 -0.33 11.06 -2.09
C LEU A 130 -0.29 10.97 -3.62
N ALA A 131 0.88 11.22 -4.22
CA ALA A 131 1.08 11.31 -5.67
C ALA A 131 2.53 11.01 -6.06
#